data_AF-A0A8H5PRU3-F1
#
_entry.id   AF-A0A8H5PRU3-F1
#
_cell.length_a   1.000
_cell.length_b   1.000
_cell.length_c   1.000
_cell.angle_alpha   90.00
_cell.angle_beta   90.00
_cell.angle_gamma   90.00
#
_symmetry.space_group_name_H-M   'P 1'
#
loop_
_entity.id
_entity.type
_entity.pdbx_description
1 polymer ?
#
loop_
_entity_poly.entity_id
_entity_poly.type
_entity_poly.pdbx_seq_one_letter_code
_entity_poly.pdbx_strand_id
1 'polypeptide(L)'
;MAETPSNRKRSSVRRANVTACQRCKSRKQRCDQTIPACSSRARVGVPCVSVDVDGQSVPRSYIKNLEDRVAELELVLRNQGIDAESVVSRTSQDALESTPEAYSSNDLSLLRLLVPRPNDVQNPGDSAYHTLLDAITVPDTIKFPRKHSAIQLTATYFEHSNFLGGADGYFK
;
A
#
# COMPACT_ATOMS: atom_id res chain seq x y z
N MET A 1 55.84 12.90 -7.71
CA MET A 1 54.59 12.16 -7.47
C MET A 1 53.43 12.96 -8.04
N ALA A 2 52.73 12.44 -9.05
CA ALA A 2 51.42 12.98 -9.48
C ALA A 2 50.65 11.87 -10.19
N GLU A 3 49.89 11.09 -9.44
CA GLU A 3 48.98 10.07 -9.98
C GLU A 3 47.68 10.75 -10.44
N THR A 4 47.38 10.64 -11.73
CA THR A 4 46.14 11.12 -12.33
C THR A 4 44.99 10.14 -12.09
N PRO A 5 43.76 10.60 -11.74
CA PRO A 5 42.67 9.68 -11.43
C PRO A 5 42.09 9.02 -12.68
N SER A 6 42.02 7.68 -12.59
CA SER A 6 41.41 6.72 -13.50
C SER A 6 40.01 7.13 -13.99
N ASN A 7 39.91 7.43 -15.28
CA ASN A 7 38.66 7.58 -16.01
C ASN A 7 38.01 6.19 -16.17
N ARG A 8 37.25 5.77 -15.16
CA ARG A 8 36.42 4.56 -15.23
C ARG A 8 35.32 4.80 -16.25
N LYS A 9 35.51 4.25 -17.46
CA LYS A 9 34.51 4.14 -18.52
C LYS A 9 33.22 3.62 -17.90
N ARG A 10 32.25 4.52 -17.70
CA ARG A 10 30.91 4.21 -17.20
C ARG A 10 30.31 3.20 -18.18
N SER A 11 30.15 1.96 -17.74
CA SER A 11 29.47 0.93 -18.51
C SER A 11 28.11 1.47 -18.92
N SER A 12 27.97 1.77 -20.21
CA SER A 12 26.77 2.27 -20.85
C SER A 12 25.77 1.13 -20.98
N VAL A 13 25.36 0.52 -19.86
CA VAL A 13 24.09 -0.18 -19.81
C VAL A 13 23.06 0.93 -19.84
N ARG A 14 22.62 1.30 -21.05
CA ARG A 14 21.52 2.24 -21.25
C ARG A 14 20.28 1.57 -20.64
N ARG A 15 20.01 1.86 -19.36
CA ARG A 15 18.68 1.70 -18.76
C ARG A 15 17.76 2.68 -19.48
N ALA A 16 17.37 2.32 -20.70
CA ALA A 16 16.84 3.24 -21.70
C ALA A 16 15.52 3.93 -21.28
N ASN A 17 14.86 3.44 -20.23
CA ASN A 17 13.52 3.86 -19.86
C ASN A 17 13.41 4.52 -18.47
N VAL A 18 14.52 4.83 -17.79
CA VAL A 18 14.43 5.49 -16.46
C VAL A 18 14.14 6.98 -16.63
N THR A 19 12.99 7.44 -16.14
CA THR A 19 12.59 8.85 -16.20
C THR A 19 13.59 9.74 -15.46
N ALA A 20 13.92 10.92 -16.00
CA ALA A 20 14.77 11.89 -15.29
C ALA A 20 14.11 12.34 -13.96
N CYS A 21 14.91 12.59 -12.93
CA CYS A 21 14.39 13.06 -11.64
C CYS A 21 13.79 14.48 -11.76
N GLN A 22 12.92 14.85 -10.83
CA GLN A 22 12.15 16.11 -10.86
C GLN A 22 13.03 17.35 -11.01
N ARG A 23 14.16 17.43 -10.30
CA ARG A 23 15.13 18.55 -10.43
C ARG A 23 15.77 18.61 -11.81
N CYS A 24 16.18 17.47 -12.35
CA CYS A 24 16.81 17.43 -13.67
C CYS A 24 15.80 17.80 -14.76
N LYS A 25 14.54 17.35 -14.63
CA LYS A 25 13.43 17.77 -15.50
C LYS A 25 13.20 19.29 -15.42
N SER A 26 13.06 19.86 -14.21
CA SER A 26 12.77 21.29 -14.05
C SER A 26 13.89 22.19 -14.54
N ARG A 27 15.15 21.78 -14.38
CA ARG A 27 16.33 22.50 -14.86
C ARG A 27 16.73 22.17 -16.30
N LYS A 28 15.98 21.31 -17.00
CA LYS A 28 16.28 20.84 -18.37
C LYS A 28 17.73 20.34 -18.53
N GLN A 29 18.27 19.68 -17.50
CA GLN A 29 19.63 19.15 -17.50
C GLN A 29 19.63 17.62 -17.58
N ARG A 30 20.73 17.04 -18.09
CA ARG A 30 20.90 15.59 -18.17
C ARG A 30 20.89 14.96 -16.77
N CYS A 31 20.08 13.91 -16.59
CA CYS A 31 20.07 13.10 -15.37
C CYS A 31 20.97 11.88 -15.57
N ASP A 32 21.92 11.66 -14.66
CA ASP A 32 22.81 10.49 -14.69
C ASP A 32 22.13 9.16 -14.32
N GLN A 33 20.91 9.23 -13.80
CA GLN A 33 20.09 8.06 -13.45
C GLN A 33 20.76 7.03 -12.53
N THR A 34 21.80 7.41 -11.80
CA THR A 34 22.41 6.58 -10.76
C THR A 34 21.43 6.39 -9.59
N ILE A 35 21.41 5.18 -9.03
CA ILE A 35 20.62 4.78 -7.86
C ILE A 35 21.60 4.65 -6.69
N PRO A 36 21.30 5.15 -5.47
CA PRO A 36 20.00 5.70 -5.01
C PRO A 36 19.73 7.16 -5.41
N ALA A 37 20.75 7.93 -5.82
CA ALA A 37 20.60 9.32 -6.23
C ALA A 37 21.46 9.68 -7.45
N CYS A 38 20.97 10.60 -8.30
CA CYS A 38 21.77 11.14 -9.40
C CYS A 38 22.96 11.97 -8.86
N SER A 39 24.05 12.09 -9.62
CA SER A 39 25.27 12.80 -9.19
C SER A 39 25.00 14.21 -8.63
N SER A 40 24.13 14.98 -9.28
CA SER A 40 23.75 16.32 -8.84
C SER A 40 23.05 16.34 -7.49
N ARG A 41 22.23 15.33 -7.19
CA ARG A 41 21.52 15.22 -5.90
C ARG A 41 22.42 14.61 -4.82
N ALA A 42 23.24 13.62 -5.19
CA ALA A 42 24.23 13.01 -4.30
C ALA A 42 25.22 14.04 -3.76
N ARG A 43 25.72 14.96 -4.60
CA ARG A 43 26.63 16.04 -4.18
C ARG A 43 26.01 17.02 -3.17
N VAL A 44 24.70 17.23 -3.26
CA VAL A 44 23.97 18.19 -2.39
C VAL A 44 23.41 17.49 -1.14
N GLY A 45 23.42 16.14 -1.10
CA GLY A 45 22.87 15.38 0.03
C GLY A 45 21.33 15.41 0.11
N VAL A 46 20.63 15.73 -0.98
CA VAL A 46 19.15 15.84 -1.01
C VAL A 46 18.55 14.65 -1.74
N PRO A 47 17.37 14.15 -1.33
CA PRO A 47 16.71 13.01 -1.99
C PRO A 47 16.49 13.23 -3.49
N CYS A 48 16.77 12.17 -4.26
CA CYS A 48 16.51 12.12 -5.69
C CYS A 48 15.09 11.60 -5.93
N VAL A 49 14.18 12.49 -6.31
CA VAL A 49 12.75 12.19 -6.46
C VAL A 49 12.39 12.03 -7.93
N SER A 50 11.76 10.92 -8.29
CA SER A 50 11.10 10.71 -9.58
C SER A 50 9.61 11.05 -9.47
N VAL A 51 9.02 11.43 -10.60
CA VAL A 51 7.58 11.63 -10.72
C VAL A 51 7.07 10.50 -11.61
N ASP A 52 6.14 9.72 -11.07
CA ASP A 52 5.51 8.61 -11.77
C ASP A 52 4.44 9.11 -12.76
N VAL A 53 3.88 8.19 -13.54
CA VAL A 53 2.82 8.52 -14.53
C VAL A 53 1.59 9.14 -13.88
N ASP A 54 1.28 8.75 -12.65
CA ASP A 54 0.15 9.28 -11.86
C ASP A 54 0.45 10.64 -11.21
N GLY A 55 1.61 11.24 -11.49
CA GLY A 55 2.02 12.53 -10.94
C GLY A 55 2.53 12.46 -9.49
N GLN A 56 2.55 11.29 -8.88
CA GLN A 56 3.05 11.09 -7.52
C GLN A 56 4.58 11.21 -7.47
N SER A 57 5.09 11.82 -6.40
CA SER A 57 6.52 12.07 -6.21
C SER A 57 7.13 11.02 -5.28
N VAL A 58 7.98 10.14 -5.83
CA VAL A 58 8.57 9.03 -5.07
C VAL A 58 10.10 9.16 -5.05
N PRO A 59 10.77 9.08 -3.88
CA PRO A 59 12.23 9.03 -3.80
C PRO A 59 12.79 7.75 -4.43
N ARG A 60 13.84 7.86 -5.23
CA ARG A 60 14.51 6.70 -5.85
C ARG A 60 15.20 5.77 -4.86
N SER A 61 15.63 6.29 -3.72
CA SER A 61 16.14 5.49 -2.62
C SER A 61 15.06 4.56 -2.06
N TYR A 62 13.80 5.02 -2.05
CA TYR A 62 12.68 4.22 -1.58
C TYR A 62 12.37 3.08 -2.55
N ILE A 63 12.31 3.35 -3.85
CA ILE A 63 12.16 2.31 -4.88
C ILE A 63 13.26 1.25 -4.73
N LYS A 64 14.51 1.67 -4.54
CA LYS A 64 15.62 0.73 -4.36
C LYS A 64 15.46 -0.14 -3.10
N ASN A 65 15.03 0.46 -1.98
CA ASN A 65 14.76 -0.29 -0.76
C ASN A 65 13.63 -1.32 -0.97
N LEU A 66 12.56 -0.93 -1.66
CA LEU A 66 11.48 -1.85 -2.01
C LEU A 66 11.98 -3.01 -2.88
N GLU A 67 12.77 -2.73 -3.91
CA GLU A 67 13.39 -3.76 -4.76
C GLU A 67 14.27 -4.72 -3.93
N ASP A 68 15.10 -4.18 -3.03
CA ASP A 68 15.99 -4.97 -2.18
C ASP A 68 15.17 -5.83 -1.19
N ARG A 69 14.11 -5.27 -0.63
CA ARG A 69 13.23 -5.98 0.30
C ARG A 69 12.44 -7.09 -0.39
N VAL A 70 11.93 -6.84 -1.59
CA VAL A 70 11.27 -7.86 -2.41
C VAL A 70 12.24 -9.00 -2.70
N ALA A 71 13.47 -8.70 -3.12
CA ALA A 71 14.49 -9.71 -3.38
C ALA A 71 14.85 -10.56 -2.15
N GLU A 72 14.92 -9.94 -0.96
CA GLU A 72 15.13 -10.65 0.31
C GLU A 72 13.96 -11.58 0.62
N LEU A 73 12.72 -11.09 0.51
CA LEU A 73 11.52 -11.88 0.78
C LEU A 73 11.38 -13.05 -0.20
N GLU A 74 11.64 -12.84 -1.49
CA GLU A 74 11.66 -13.89 -2.50
C GLU A 74 12.72 -14.96 -2.21
N LEU A 75 13.87 -14.57 -1.64
CA LEU A 75 14.89 -15.53 -1.21
C LEU A 75 14.41 -16.35 -0.01
N VAL A 76 13.78 -15.71 0.99
CA VAL A 76 13.22 -16.41 2.14
C VAL A 76 12.13 -17.41 1.73
N LEU A 77 11.22 -17.02 0.83
CA LEU A 77 10.16 -17.90 0.33
C LEU A 77 10.71 -19.10 -0.44
N ARG A 78 11.72 -18.88 -1.30
CA ARG A 78 12.40 -19.97 -2.01
C ARG A 78 13.08 -20.95 -1.05
N ASN A 79 13.69 -20.46 0.03
CA ASN A 79 14.30 -21.32 1.06
C ASN A 79 13.26 -22.17 1.81
N GLN A 80 11.99 -21.73 1.85
CA GLN A 80 10.87 -22.47 2.42
C GLN A 80 10.18 -23.40 1.41
N GLY A 81 10.68 -23.48 0.18
CA GLY A 81 10.09 -24.30 -0.89
C GLY A 81 8.79 -23.72 -1.47
N ILE A 82 8.53 -22.43 -1.26
CA ILE A 82 7.37 -21.73 -1.82
C ILE A 82 7.81 -21.01 -3.08
N ASP A 83 7.44 -21.56 -4.24
CA ASP A 83 7.70 -20.94 -5.53
C ASP A 83 6.71 -19.78 -5.75
N ALA A 84 7.17 -18.55 -5.59
CA ALA A 84 6.36 -17.34 -5.75
C ALA A 84 5.65 -17.26 -7.14
N GLU A 85 6.29 -17.79 -8.18
CA GLU A 85 5.74 -17.82 -9.54
C GLU A 85 4.49 -18.73 -9.67
N SER A 86 4.42 -19.79 -8.87
CA SER A 86 3.28 -20.69 -8.84
C SER A 86 2.02 -20.03 -8.25
N VAL A 87 2.20 -19.04 -7.37
CA VAL A 87 1.11 -18.32 -6.70
C VAL A 87 0.52 -17.26 -7.63
N VAL A 88 1.36 -16.53 -8.39
CA VAL A 88 0.91 -15.53 -9.38
C VAL A 88 0.08 -16.19 -10.49
N SER A 89 0.46 -17.39 -10.91
CA SER A 89 -0.28 -18.17 -11.90
C SER A 89 -1.69 -18.56 -11.42
N ARG A 90 -1.86 -18.89 -10.12
CA ARG A 90 -3.17 -19.20 -9.52
C ARG A 90 -4.07 -17.97 -9.44
N THR A 91 -3.51 -16.81 -9.06
CA THR A 91 -4.30 -15.56 -8.97
C THR A 91 -4.84 -15.06 -10.31
N SER A 92 -4.21 -15.46 -11.43
CA SER A 92 -4.66 -15.12 -12.78
C SER A 92 -5.75 -16.07 -13.31
N GLN A 93 -5.87 -17.27 -12.73
CA GLN A 93 -6.87 -18.28 -13.10
C GLN A 93 -8.14 -18.19 -12.23
N ASP A 94 -8.03 -17.71 -10.99
CA ASP A 94 -9.19 -17.58 -10.08
C ASP A 94 -10.08 -16.34 -10.34
N ALA A 95 -9.80 -15.54 -11.37
CA ALA A 95 -10.72 -14.49 -11.83
C ALA A 95 -11.88 -15.04 -12.70
N LEU A 96 -11.81 -16.31 -13.12
CA LEU A 96 -12.89 -17.06 -13.80
C LEU A 96 -12.76 -18.56 -13.46
N GLU A 97 -13.21 -18.99 -12.29
CA GLU A 97 -13.95 -20.26 -12.08
C GLU A 97 -14.10 -20.47 -10.57
N SER A 98 -15.32 -20.45 -10.07
CA SER A 98 -15.60 -20.84 -8.68
C SER A 98 -15.49 -22.35 -8.55
N THR A 99 -14.43 -22.87 -7.94
CA THR A 99 -14.45 -24.23 -7.36
C THR A 99 -14.10 -24.18 -5.87
N PRO A 100 -14.86 -24.86 -4.99
CA PRO A 100 -14.72 -24.73 -3.55
C PRO A 100 -13.82 -25.84 -3.01
N GLU A 101 -12.50 -25.60 -2.92
CA GLU A 101 -11.62 -26.55 -2.24
C GLU A 101 -11.40 -26.14 -0.78
N ALA A 102 -11.67 -27.12 0.09
CA ALA A 102 -11.67 -27.03 1.53
C ALA A 102 -10.28 -26.73 2.08
N TYR A 103 -10.04 -25.49 2.52
CA TYR A 103 -8.89 -25.18 3.35
C TYR A 103 -9.22 -25.49 4.82
N SER A 104 -8.47 -26.46 5.34
CA SER A 104 -8.55 -26.99 6.70
C SER A 104 -8.51 -25.89 7.77
N SER A 105 -9.62 -25.78 8.50
CA SER A 105 -9.73 -25.59 9.96
C SER A 105 -8.57 -24.89 10.69
N ASN A 106 -8.76 -23.61 11.06
CA ASN A 106 -9.17 -23.23 12.43
C ASN A 106 -8.96 -21.77 12.88
N ASP A 107 -8.58 -20.80 12.05
CA ASP A 107 -8.35 -19.42 12.57
C ASP A 107 -8.99 -18.25 11.79
N LEU A 108 -9.98 -18.49 10.92
CA LEU A 108 -10.69 -17.40 10.21
C LEU A 108 -12.22 -17.59 10.10
N SER A 109 -12.84 -18.31 11.04
CA SER A 109 -14.29 -18.57 10.98
C SER A 109 -15.15 -17.31 11.13
N LEU A 110 -14.77 -16.33 11.97
CA LEU A 110 -15.58 -15.12 12.15
C LEU A 110 -15.40 -14.09 11.02
N LEU A 111 -14.16 -13.86 10.59
CA LEU A 111 -13.89 -12.88 9.53
C LEU A 111 -14.51 -13.32 8.19
N ARG A 112 -14.57 -14.62 7.92
CA ARG A 112 -15.24 -15.17 6.73
C ARG A 112 -16.76 -15.06 6.78
N LEU A 113 -17.34 -14.98 7.98
CA LEU A 113 -18.78 -14.79 8.20
C LEU A 113 -19.20 -13.32 8.21
N LEU A 114 -18.25 -12.37 8.32
CA LEU A 114 -18.50 -10.92 8.37
C LEU A 114 -18.26 -10.22 7.02
N VAL A 115 -17.70 -10.92 6.03
CA VAL A 115 -17.48 -10.41 4.67
C VAL A 115 -18.51 -11.06 3.73
N PRO A 116 -19.57 -10.34 3.32
CA PRO A 116 -20.54 -10.88 2.38
C PRO A 116 -19.87 -11.16 1.03
N ARG A 117 -20.07 -12.36 0.49
CA ARG A 117 -19.68 -12.69 -0.88
C ARG A 117 -20.73 -12.10 -1.83
N PRO A 118 -20.36 -11.81 -3.10
CA PRO A 118 -21.30 -11.26 -4.07
C PRO A 118 -22.57 -12.13 -4.27
N ASN A 119 -22.50 -13.44 -4.05
CA ASN A 119 -23.64 -14.35 -4.15
C ASN A 119 -24.59 -14.28 -2.93
N ASP A 120 -24.13 -13.84 -1.76
CA ASP A 120 -24.94 -13.75 -0.55
C ASP A 120 -26.03 -12.67 -0.65
N VAL A 121 -25.81 -11.66 -1.50
CA VAL A 121 -26.76 -10.57 -1.77
C VAL A 121 -27.94 -11.03 -2.64
N GLN A 122 -27.77 -12.12 -3.38
CA GLN A 122 -28.74 -12.61 -4.37
C GLN A 122 -29.66 -13.71 -3.81
N ASN A 123 -29.19 -14.49 -2.82
CA ASN A 123 -29.95 -15.58 -2.21
C ASN A 123 -29.92 -15.48 -0.67
N PRO A 124 -30.88 -14.77 -0.05
CA PRO A 124 -30.88 -14.51 1.39
C PRO A 124 -31.16 -15.74 2.28
N GLY A 125 -31.54 -16.88 1.69
CA GLY A 125 -31.91 -18.09 2.43
C GLY A 125 -30.74 -18.99 2.87
N ASP A 126 -29.60 -18.93 2.18
CA ASP A 126 -28.49 -19.88 2.38
C ASP A 126 -27.25 -19.26 3.02
N SER A 127 -27.23 -17.94 3.22
CA SER A 127 -26.06 -17.23 3.73
C SER A 127 -26.05 -17.11 5.25
N ALA A 128 -25.06 -17.73 5.89
CA ALA A 128 -24.81 -17.61 7.33
C ALA A 128 -24.57 -16.15 7.79
N TYR A 129 -24.20 -15.24 6.87
CA TYR A 129 -24.06 -13.81 7.14
C TYR A 129 -25.38 -13.18 7.60
N HIS A 130 -26.49 -13.47 6.91
CA HIS A 130 -27.80 -12.87 7.22
C HIS A 130 -28.37 -13.41 8.53
N THR A 131 -28.18 -14.71 8.82
CA THR A 131 -28.58 -15.30 10.11
C THR A 131 -27.86 -14.68 11.28
N LEU A 132 -26.59 -14.26 11.09
CA LEU A 132 -25.83 -13.53 12.10
C LEU A 132 -26.29 -12.09 12.26
N LEU A 133 -26.66 -11.42 11.16
CA LEU A 133 -27.23 -10.07 11.25
C LEU A 133 -28.55 -10.06 12.03
N ASP A 134 -29.42 -11.05 11.81
CA ASP A 134 -30.67 -11.20 12.57
C ASP A 134 -30.43 -11.55 14.04
N ALA A 135 -29.32 -12.24 14.34
CA ALA A 135 -28.91 -12.53 15.71
C ALA A 135 -28.30 -11.33 16.44
N ILE A 136 -27.88 -10.28 15.72
CA ILE A 136 -27.44 -9.01 16.33
C ILE A 136 -28.68 -8.22 16.71
N THR A 137 -29.13 -8.40 17.95
CA THR A 137 -30.19 -7.58 18.54
C THR A 137 -29.65 -6.20 18.91
N VAL A 138 -29.66 -5.28 17.95
CA VAL A 138 -29.46 -3.85 18.26
C VAL A 138 -30.68 -3.40 19.05
N PRO A 139 -30.53 -2.75 20.21
CA PRO A 139 -31.68 -2.15 20.89
C PRO A 139 -32.28 -1.08 19.99
N ASP A 140 -33.51 -1.30 19.48
CA ASP A 140 -34.25 -0.39 18.59
C ASP A 140 -34.44 1.02 19.18
N THR A 141 -34.23 1.17 20.49
CA THR A 141 -34.18 2.47 21.17
C THR A 141 -32.96 2.59 22.08
N ILE A 142 -31.88 3.15 21.54
CA ILE A 142 -30.80 3.68 22.37
C ILE A 142 -31.35 4.97 23.00
N LYS A 143 -31.65 4.95 24.31
CA LYS A 143 -32.00 6.17 25.04
C LYS A 143 -30.76 7.05 25.09
N PHE A 144 -30.68 8.00 24.16
CA PHE A 144 -29.60 8.96 24.14
C PHE A 144 -29.59 9.76 25.45
N PRO A 145 -28.40 9.96 26.05
CA PRO A 145 -28.28 10.79 27.23
C PRO A 145 -28.77 12.21 26.91
N ARG A 146 -29.19 12.97 27.95
CA ARG A 146 -29.70 14.35 27.78
C ARG A 146 -28.76 15.16 26.88
N LYS A 147 -29.30 16.09 26.09
CA LYS A 147 -28.55 16.84 25.06
C LYS A 147 -27.17 17.32 25.54
N HIS A 148 -27.08 17.81 26.78
CA HIS A 148 -25.81 18.24 27.37
C HIS A 148 -24.78 17.12 27.52
N SER A 149 -25.15 15.95 28.04
CA SER A 149 -24.23 14.83 28.17
C SER A 149 -23.91 14.17 26.83
N ALA A 150 -24.84 14.18 25.87
CA ALA A 150 -24.53 13.77 24.49
C ALA A 150 -23.46 14.69 23.86
N ILE A 151 -23.57 16.02 24.04
CA ILE A 151 -22.58 17.00 23.56
C ILE A 151 -21.24 16.82 24.28
N GLN A 152 -21.24 16.57 25.59
CA GLN A 152 -20.00 16.31 26.34
C GLN A 152 -19.31 15.03 25.87
N LEU A 153 -20.07 13.96 25.64
CA LEU A 153 -19.50 12.70 25.14
C LEU A 153 -18.93 12.86 23.74
N THR A 154 -19.62 13.54 22.83
CA THR A 154 -19.07 13.83 21.50
C THR A 154 -17.84 14.74 21.58
N ALA A 155 -17.85 15.78 22.42
CA ALA A 155 -16.68 16.64 22.63
C ALA A 155 -15.49 15.85 23.18
N THR A 156 -15.69 15.02 24.22
CA THR A 156 -14.62 14.16 24.75
C THR A 156 -14.13 13.17 23.72
N TYR A 157 -15.03 12.60 22.89
CA TYR A 157 -14.64 11.74 21.79
C TYR A 157 -13.72 12.48 20.81
N PHE A 158 -14.07 13.70 20.38
CA PHE A 158 -13.23 14.50 19.47
C PHE A 158 -11.90 14.96 20.11
N GLU A 159 -11.91 15.30 21.41
CA GLU A 159 -10.70 15.68 22.15
C GLU A 159 -9.73 14.51 22.30
N HIS A 160 -10.25 13.30 22.52
CA HIS A 160 -9.46 12.08 22.67
C HIS A 160 -9.17 11.38 21.33
N SER A 161 -9.89 11.72 20.26
CA SER A 161 -9.67 11.22 18.89
C SER A 161 -8.91 12.22 18.02
N ASN A 162 -7.90 12.89 18.60
CA ASN A 162 -6.85 13.58 17.85
C ASN A 162 -6.01 12.58 17.04
N PHE A 163 -6.59 12.01 15.97
CA PHE A 163 -5.96 11.07 15.06
C PHE A 163 -6.24 11.31 13.57
N LEU A 164 -7.20 12.16 13.18
CA LEU A 164 -7.29 12.66 11.79
C LEU A 164 -7.35 14.18 11.80
N GLY A 165 -6.16 14.78 11.70
CA GLY A 165 -6.00 16.22 11.61
C GLY A 165 -6.61 16.83 10.35
N GLY A 166 -7.05 18.07 10.50
CA GLY A 166 -6.87 19.12 9.51
C GLY A 166 -7.97 19.24 8.45
N ALA A 167 -9.06 19.88 8.82
CA ALA A 167 -9.84 20.67 7.86
C ALA A 167 -10.34 21.93 8.57
N ASP A 168 -9.52 22.98 8.53
CA ASP A 168 -9.98 24.34 8.84
C ASP A 168 -11.07 24.72 7.84
N GLY A 169 -12.28 24.83 8.36
CA GLY A 169 -13.43 25.33 7.62
C GLY A 169 -13.26 26.81 7.30
N TYR A 170 -13.31 27.13 6.01
CA TYR A 170 -13.78 28.43 5.55
C TYR A 170 -15.30 28.47 5.71
N PHE A 171 -15.78 29.22 6.71
CA PHE A 171 -17.15 29.71 6.77
C PHE A 171 -17.10 31.23 6.62
N LYS A 172 -17.46 31.72 5.44
CA LYS A 172 -17.86 33.11 5.19
C LYS A 172 -18.86 33.12 4.05
#